data_AF-A0A7G8IYC1-F1
#
_entry.id   AF-A0A7G8IYC1-F1
#
_cell.length_a   1.000
_cell.length_b   1.000
_cell.length_c   1.000
_cell.angle_alpha   90.00
_cell.angle_beta   90.00
_cell.angle_gamma   90.00
#
_symmetry.space_group_name_H-M   'P 1'
#
loop_
_entity.id
_entity.type
_entity.pdbx_description
1 polymer ?
#
loop_
_entity_poly.entity_id
_entity_poly.type
_entity_poly.pdbx_seq_one_letter_code
_entity_poly.pdbx_strand_id
1 'polypeptide(L)'
;MPSHGWIQDPSTQDTKRFHADEKSWNRDPRVFVDSGRPFPDQAPLLTTRVHLSQDTAERLWGELLRVGWLPCRPQWAADAEF
;
A
#
# COMPACT_ATOMS: atom_id res chain seq x y z
N MET A 1 -6.45 10.85 -2.04
CA MET A 1 -6.33 9.57 -1.29
C MET A 1 -5.88 9.86 0.15
N PRO A 2 -6.22 9.08 1.21
CA PRO A 2 -5.58 9.27 2.52
C PRO A 2 -4.07 9.07 2.39
N SER A 3 -3.27 9.86 3.11
CA SER A 3 -1.80 9.86 3.04
C SER A 3 -1.17 8.49 3.28
N HIS A 4 -1.86 7.64 4.05
CA HIS A 4 -1.51 6.25 4.32
C HIS A 4 -2.77 5.40 4.12
N GLY A 5 -2.80 4.61 3.05
CA GLY A 5 -3.96 3.81 2.64
C GLY A 5 -3.63 2.32 2.54
N TRP A 6 -4.54 1.48 3.02
CA TRP A 6 -4.43 0.03 2.95
C TRP A 6 -5.61 -0.54 2.19
N ILE A 7 -5.34 -1.43 1.25
CA ILE A 7 -6.35 -2.09 0.45
C ILE A 7 -6.00 -3.57 0.30
N GLN A 8 -6.99 -4.43 0.37
CA GLN A 8 -6.81 -5.88 0.34
C GLN A 8 -7.77 -6.53 -0.64
N ASP A 9 -7.28 -7.56 -1.32
CA ASP A 9 -8.10 -8.46 -2.11
C ASP A 9 -8.82 -9.45 -1.16
N PRO A 10 -10.15 -9.43 -1.08
CA PRO A 10 -10.89 -10.37 -0.23
C PRO A 10 -10.75 -11.83 -0.68
N SER A 11 -10.36 -12.08 -1.93
CA SER A 11 -10.27 -13.42 -2.51
C SER A 11 -8.93 -14.09 -2.20
N THR A 12 -7.83 -13.34 -2.31
CA THR A 12 -6.46 -13.88 -2.11
C THR A 12 -5.84 -13.47 -0.78
N GLN A 13 -6.41 -12.48 -0.10
CA GLN A 13 -5.84 -11.76 1.04
C GLN A 13 -4.59 -10.94 0.71
N ASP A 14 -4.26 -10.77 -0.58
CA ASP A 14 -3.17 -9.89 -1.01
C ASP A 14 -3.45 -8.47 -0.53
N THR A 15 -2.47 -7.88 0.13
CA THR A 15 -2.60 -6.56 0.72
C THR A 15 -1.64 -5.61 0.02
N LYS A 16 -2.13 -4.40 -0.22
CA LYS A 16 -1.32 -3.29 -0.73
C LYS A 16 -1.38 -2.13 0.26
N ARG A 17 -0.21 -1.62 0.62
CA ARG A 17 -0.02 -0.43 1.43
C ARG A 17 0.50 0.69 0.55
N PHE A 18 -0.20 1.81 0.58
CA PHE A 18 0.17 3.04 -0.10
C PHE A 18 0.59 4.05 0.97
N HIS A 19 1.79 4.58 0.87
CA HIS A 19 2.28 5.63 1.77
C HIS A 19 3.14 6.63 1.00
N ALA A 20 3.03 7.90 1.39
CA ALA A 20 3.78 8.97 0.76
C ALA A 20 5.29 8.86 1.04
N ASP A 21 6.11 9.16 0.04
CA ASP A 21 7.53 9.43 0.25
C ASP A 21 7.69 10.83 0.84
N GLU A 22 7.72 10.92 2.17
CA GLU A 22 7.85 12.21 2.90
C GLU A 22 9.11 13.00 2.48
N LYS A 23 10.17 12.32 2.04
CA LYS A 23 11.41 12.97 1.60
C LYS A 23 11.22 13.71 0.27
N SER A 24 10.38 13.19 -0.61
CA SER A 24 10.16 13.75 -1.95
C SER A 24 8.88 14.58 -2.05
N TRP A 25 8.01 14.53 -1.04
CA TRP A 25 6.65 15.10 -1.07
C TRP A 25 6.59 16.58 -1.50
N ASN A 26 7.55 17.40 -1.07
CA ASN A 26 7.56 18.84 -1.37
C ASN A 26 8.03 19.19 -2.80
N ARG A 27 8.62 18.26 -3.56
CA ARG A 27 9.17 18.51 -4.90
C ARG A 27 8.59 17.61 -5.98
N ASP A 28 8.48 16.32 -5.70
CA ASP A 28 7.94 15.30 -6.60
C ASP A 28 7.13 14.32 -5.74
N PRO A 29 5.82 14.56 -5.54
CA PRO A 29 5.00 13.75 -4.66
C PRO A 29 4.87 12.35 -5.23
N ARG A 30 5.55 11.42 -4.57
CA ARG A 30 5.56 10.01 -4.89
C ARG A 30 5.01 9.18 -3.74
N VAL A 31 4.51 8.02 -4.10
CA VAL A 31 3.85 7.08 -3.21
C VAL A 31 4.53 5.73 -3.38
N PHE A 32 4.97 5.15 -2.27
CA PHE A 32 5.39 3.77 -2.21
C PHE A 32 4.15 2.89 -2.13
N VAL A 33 4.06 1.94 -3.04
CA VAL A 33 3.03 0.89 -3.03
C VAL A 33 3.72 -0.42 -2.71
N ASP A 34 3.55 -0.85 -1.47
CA ASP A 34 4.06 -2.11 -0.96
C ASP A 34 3.00 -3.18 -1.14
N SER A 35 3.33 -4.26 -1.86
CA SER A 35 2.45 -5.41 -2.05
C SER A 35 2.99 -6.60 -1.28
N GLY A 36 2.12 -7.30 -0.57
CA GLY A 36 2.49 -8.49 0.18
C GLY A 36 1.29 -9.23 0.69
N ARG A 37 1.51 -10.43 1.20
CA ARG A 37 0.47 -11.24 1.82
C ARG A 37 0.73 -11.32 3.32
N PRO A 38 -0.22 -10.90 4.17
CA PRO A 38 -0.11 -11.13 5.60
C PRO A 38 -0.21 -12.64 5.84
N PHE A 39 0.73 -13.19 6.60
CA PHE A 39 0.66 -14.55 7.13
C PHE A 39 0.41 -14.46 8.63
N PRO A 40 -0.49 -15.30 9.19
CA PRO A 40 -0.62 -15.39 10.64
C PRO A 40 0.74 -15.77 11.24
N ASP A 41 1.13 -15.04 12.31
CA ASP A 41 2.36 -15.25 13.09
C ASP A 41 3.70 -15.03 12.36
N GLN A 42 3.70 -14.41 11.18
CA GLN A 42 4.95 -14.08 10.47
C GLN A 42 5.01 -12.63 10.02
N ALA A 43 6.25 -12.13 9.95
CA ALA A 43 6.51 -10.86 9.29
C ALA A 43 5.99 -10.94 7.84
N PRO A 44 5.23 -9.93 7.40
CA PRO A 44 4.63 -9.95 6.07
C PRO A 44 5.72 -10.00 5.01
N LEU A 45 5.59 -10.95 4.08
CA LEU A 45 6.52 -11.05 2.98
C LEU A 45 6.19 -9.94 1.98
N LEU A 46 6.92 -8.83 2.07
CA LEU A 46 6.93 -7.79 1.04
C LEU A 46 7.33 -8.44 -0.27
N THR A 47 6.36 -8.64 -1.15
CA THR A 47 6.56 -9.30 -2.43
C THR A 47 7.16 -8.30 -3.41
N THR A 48 6.62 -7.08 -3.43
CA THR A 48 7.13 -5.99 -4.28
C THR A 48 6.93 -4.64 -3.60
N ARG A 49 7.86 -3.72 -3.84
CA ARG A 49 7.75 -2.29 -3.52
C ARG A 49 7.89 -1.53 -4.82
N VAL A 50 6.86 -0.77 -5.21
CA VAL A 50 6.93 0.10 -6.38
C VAL A 50 6.83 1.55 -5.94
N HIS A 51 7.54 2.42 -6.65
CA HIS A 51 7.57 3.86 -6.38
C HIS A 51 6.84 4.58 -7.51
N LEU A 52 5.64 5.07 -7.25
CA LEU A 52 4.75 5.65 -8.25
C LEU A 52 4.57 7.15 -7.98
N SER A 53 4.30 7.93 -9.03
CA SER A 53 3.79 9.29 -8.84
C SER A 53 2.44 9.26 -8.16
N GLN A 54 2.09 10.34 -7.45
CA GLN A 54 0.80 10.45 -6.77
C GLN A 54 -0.39 10.16 -7.71
N ASP A 55 -0.44 10.77 -8.90
CA ASP A 55 -1.51 10.54 -9.89
C ASP A 55 -1.62 9.05 -10.28
N THR A 56 -0.49 8.38 -10.51
CA THR A 56 -0.48 6.95 -10.85
C THR A 56 -0.97 6.09 -9.68
N ALA A 57 -0.55 6.43 -8.45
CA ALA A 57 -0.98 5.72 -7.25
C ALA A 57 -2.49 5.90 -6.99
N GLU A 58 -3.03 7.10 -7.21
CA GLU A 58 -4.47 7.36 -7.09
C GLU A 58 -5.29 6.60 -8.14
N ARG A 59 -4.80 6.54 -9.39
CA ARG A 59 -5.41 5.71 -10.44
C ARG A 59 -5.38 4.22 -10.08
N LEU A 60 -4.24 3.73 -9.60
CA LEU A 60 -4.10 2.34 -9.17
C LEU A 60 -5.08 2.02 -8.03
N TRP A 61 -5.19 2.91 -7.04
CA TRP A 61 -6.15 2.77 -5.94
C TRP A 61 -7.59 2.69 -6.45
N GLY A 62 -7.99 3.60 -7.34
CA GLY A 62 -9.32 3.61 -7.94
C GLY A 62 -9.62 2.33 -8.73
N GLU A 63 -8.66 1.85 -9.53
CA GLU A 63 -8.81 0.59 -10.26
C GLU A 63 -8.93 -0.60 -9.32
N LEU A 64 -8.13 -0.69 -8.25
CA LEU A 64 -8.23 -1.78 -7.29
C LEU A 64 -9.63 -1.82 -6.63
N LEU A 65 -10.14 -0.66 -6.20
CA LEU A 65 -11.52 -0.57 -5.70
C LEU A 65 -12.54 -1.03 -6.75
N ARG A 66 -12.36 -0.65 -8.02
CA ARG A 66 -13.25 -1.05 -9.12
C ARG A 66 -13.22 -2.55 -9.40
N VAL A 67 -12.08 -3.20 -9.22
CA VAL A 67 -11.89 -4.65 -9.40
C VAL A 67 -12.45 -5.44 -8.21
N GLY A 68 -12.82 -4.77 -7.11
CA GLY A 68 -13.44 -5.39 -5.94
C GLY A 68 -12.51 -5.54 -4.74
N TRP A 69 -11.34 -4.90 -4.77
CA TRP A 69 -10.50 -4.80 -3.58
C TRP A 69 -11.14 -3.83 -2.58
N LEU A 70 -10.90 -4.06 -1.29
CA LEU A 70 -11.55 -3.33 -0.22
C LEU A 70 -10.53 -2.63 0.68
N PRO A 71 -10.79 -1.37 1.09
CA PRO A 71 -9.97 -0.72 2.11
C PRO A 71 -9.97 -1.56 3.38
N CYS A 72 -8.79 -1.80 3.94
CA CYS A 72 -8.64 -2.62 5.14
C CYS A 72 -7.90 -1.85 6.24
N ARG A 73 -7.92 -2.40 7.45
CA ARG A 73 -7.07 -1.90 8.53
C ARG A 73 -5.61 -2.21 8.21
N PRO A 74 -4.64 -1.43 8.74
CA PRO A 74 -3.23 -1.73 8.59
C PRO A 74 -2.93 -3.20 8.92
N GLN A 75 -2.46 -3.95 7.93
CA GLN A 75 -2.13 -5.37 8.10
C GLN A 75 -0.70 -5.54 8.61
N TRP A 76 0.16 -4.56 8.35
CA TRP A 76 1.54 -4.56 8.80
C TRP A 76 1.75 -3.32 9.65
N ALA A 77 2.21 -3.52 10.89
CA ALA A 77 2.63 -2.41 11.72
C ALA A 77 3.79 -1.69 11.02
N ALA A 78 3.76 -0.36 11.05
CA ALA A 78 4.85 0.48 10.59
C ALA A 78 6.01 0.55 11.61
N ASP A 79 6.10 -0.40 12.53
CA ASP A 79 7.20 -0.48 13.50
C ASP A 79 8.28 -1.40 12.98
N ALA A 80 9.11 -0.83 12.11
CA ALA A 80 10.51 -1.21 12.03
C ALA A 80 11.34 -0.01 12.49
N GLU A 81 11.15 0.39 13.74
CA GLU A 81 12.19 1.08 14.50
C GLU A 81 13.02 -0.02 15.19
N PHE A 82 14.16 -0.37 14.59
CA PHE A 82 15.26 -1.07 15.26
C PHE A 82 16.51 -0.20 15.18
#